data_AF-A0A6P0SHC5-F1
#
_entry.id   AF-A0A6P0SHC5-F1
#
_cell.length_a   1.000
_cell.length_b   1.000
_cell.length_c   1.000
_cell.angle_alpha   90.00
_cell.angle_beta   90.00
_cell.angle_gamma   90.00
#
_symmetry.space_group_name_H-M   'P 1'
#
loop_
_entity.id
_entity.type
_entity.pdbx_description
1 polymer ?
#
loop_
_entity_poly.entity_id
_entity_poly.type
_entity_poly.pdbx_seq_one_letter_code
_entity_poly.pdbx_strand_id
1 'polypeptide(L)' 'MIQTTTELEKSMRRVEIRKLWKGENSDISLPEMLSLSLRFMAHAMESHDYRFLNTALKLNDRLREEYSGTNQLREIE' A
#
# COMPACT_ATOMS: atom_id res chain seq x y z
N MET A 1 4.60 -20.64 10.37
CA MET A 1 3.53 -19.70 9.96
C MET A 1 3.38 -18.48 10.88
N ILE A 2 3.79 -18.50 12.15
CA ILE A 2 3.59 -17.35 13.07
C ILE A 2 4.49 -16.14 12.72
N GLN A 3 5.74 -16.39 12.28
CA GLN A 3 6.70 -15.31 11.98
C GLN A 3 6.26 -14.40 10.82
N THR A 4 5.56 -14.93 9.82
CA THR A 4 5.11 -14.17 8.64
C THR A 4 3.99 -13.19 8.96
N THR A 5 3.08 -13.55 9.87
CA THR A 5 2.00 -12.67 10.32
C THR A 5 2.55 -11.48 11.10
N THR A 6 3.52 -11.70 11.99
CA THR A 6 4.14 -10.63 12.78
C THR A 6 4.86 -9.59 11.92
N GLU A 7 5.55 -10.01 10.85
CA GLU A 7 6.22 -9.09 9.94
C GLU A 7 5.24 -8.29 9.06
N LEU A 8 4.11 -8.91 8.70
CA LEU A 8 3.07 -8.23 7.93
C LEU A 8 2.35 -7.18 8.80
N GLU A 9 2.06 -7.49 10.06
CA GLU A 9 1.50 -6.53 11.03
C GLU A 9 2.43 -5.35 11.26
N LYS A 10 3.74 -5.59 11.41
CA LYS A 10 4.75 -4.51 11.51
C LYS A 10 4.73 -3.62 10.27
N SER A 11 4.64 -4.23 9.09
CA SER A 11 4.56 -3.50 7.82
C SER A 11 3.30 -2.66 7.74
N MET A 12 2.14 -3.20 8.12
CA MET A 12 0.87 -2.46 8.16
C MET A 12 0.94 -1.29 9.14
N ARG A 13 1.47 -1.51 10.36
CA ARG A 13 1.68 -0.44 11.34
C ARG A 13 2.61 0.65 10.82
N ARG A 14 3.70 0.29 10.14
CA ARG A 14 4.62 1.25 9.52
C ARG A 14 3.90 2.12 8.49
N VAL A 15 3.11 1.50 7.61
CA VAL A 15 2.29 2.19 6.60
C VAL A 15 1.29 3.15 7.27
N GLU A 16 0.57 2.68 8.29
CA GLU A 16 -0.46 3.45 9.00
C GLU A 16 0.08 4.61 9.83
N ILE A 17 1.14 4.40 10.62
CA ILE A 17 1.71 5.44 11.48
C ILE A 17 2.36 6.53 10.64
N ARG A 18 3.13 6.16 9.62
CA ARG A 18 3.81 7.13 8.75
C ARG A 18 2.92 7.69 7.65
N LYS A 19 1.70 7.16 7.50
CA LYS A 19 0.74 7.54 6.46
C LYS A 19 1.38 7.51 5.06
N LEU A 20 2.05 6.40 4.73
CA LEU A 20 2.86 6.27 3.51
C LEU A 20 2.03 6.36 2.21
N TRP A 21 0.71 6.31 2.31
CA TRP A 21 -0.22 6.56 1.20
C TRP A 21 -0.51 8.05 0.98
N LYS A 22 -0.05 8.97 1.85
CA LYS A 22 -0.21 10.42 1.65
C LYS A 22 1.04 10.97 0.97
N GLY A 23 0.84 11.70 -0.13
CA GLY A 23 1.91 12.05 -1.08
C GLY A 23 3.10 12.84 -0.57
N GLU A 24 3.02 13.46 0.60
CA GLU A 24 4.16 14.19 1.20
C GLU A 24 5.13 13.27 1.96
N ASN A 25 4.75 12.01 2.26
CA ASN A 25 5.53 11.07 3.09
C ASN A 25 5.89 9.76 2.35
N SER A 26 6.27 9.83 1.07
CA SER A 26 6.57 8.64 0.28
C SER A 26 8.02 8.15 0.50
N ASP A 27 8.32 7.68 1.71
CA ASP A 27 9.56 6.94 1.99
C ASP A 27 9.58 5.53 1.33
N ILE A 28 8.50 5.15 0.63
CA ILE A 28 8.38 3.85 -0.05
C ILE A 28 8.29 4.03 -1.56
N SER A 29 8.98 3.16 -2.28
CA SER A 29 8.93 3.13 -3.74
C SER A 29 7.58 2.60 -4.26
N LEU A 30 7.18 2.97 -5.48
CA LEU A 30 5.95 2.45 -6.11
C LEU A 30 5.91 0.91 -6.19
N PRO A 31 7.00 0.20 -6.55
CA PRO A 31 7.02 -1.26 -6.54
C PRO A 31 6.82 -1.85 -5.13
N GLU A 32 7.40 -1.22 -4.11
CA GLU A 32 7.21 -1.64 -2.72
C GLU A 32 5.75 -1.42 -2.27
N MET A 33 5.16 -0.28 -2.64
CA MET A 33 3.76 0.04 -2.35
C MET A 33 2.79 -0.99 -2.97
N LEU A 34 3.02 -1.37 -4.23
CA LEU A 34 2.27 -2.43 -4.91
C LEU A 34 2.46 -3.80 -4.24
N SER A 35 3.70 -4.15 -3.88
CA SER A 35 3.97 -5.41 -3.18
C SER A 35 3.24 -5.47 -1.84
N LEU A 36 3.25 -4.38 -1.07
CA LEU A 36 2.56 -4.29 0.21
C LEU A 36 1.04 -4.38 0.05
N SER A 37 0.45 -3.68 -0.93
CA SER A 37 -1.00 -3.72 -1.14
C SER A 37 -1.48 -5.13 -1.48
N LEU A 38 -0.78 -5.85 -2.35
CA LEU A 38 -1.09 -7.24 -2.70
C LEU A 38 -1.00 -8.17 -1.50
N ARG A 39 0.06 -8.05 -0.69
CA ARG A 39 0.25 -8.87 0.51
C ARG A 39 -0.81 -8.62 1.57
N PHE A 40 -1.21 -7.36 1.76
CA PHE A 40 -2.28 -7.01 2.70
C PHE A 40 -3.65 -7.51 2.23
N MET A 41 -3.96 -7.43 0.94
CA MET A 41 -5.20 -7.99 0.39
C MET A 41 -5.26 -9.51 0.57
N ALA A 42 -4.19 -10.22 0.23
CA ALA A 42 -4.11 -11.68 0.38
C ALA A 42 -4.33 -12.09 1.85
N HIS A 43 -3.64 -11.42 2.78
CA HIS A 43 -3.80 -11.70 4.19
C HIS A 43 -5.21 -11.40 4.70
N ALA A 44 -5.81 -10.27 4.30
CA ALA A 44 -7.17 -9.92 4.70
C ALA A 44 -8.21 -10.95 4.21
N MET A 45 -8.01 -11.52 3.02
CA MET A 45 -8.88 -12.57 2.48
C MET A 45 -8.77 -13.89 3.26
N GLU A 46 -7.56 -14.25 3.70
CA GLU A 46 -7.34 -15.46 4.50
C GLU A 46 -7.80 -15.30 5.95
N SER A 47 -7.42 -14.21 6.60
CA SER A 47 -7.64 -13.99 8.04
C SER A 47 -8.95 -13.29 8.37
N HIS A 48 -9.62 -12.72 7.37
CA HIS A 48 -10.78 -11.83 7.53
C HIS A 48 -10.47 -10.57 8.36
N ASP A 49 -9.20 -10.20 8.51
CA ASP A 49 -8.80 -8.96 9.18
C ASP A 49 -8.88 -7.77 8.20
N TYR A 50 -10.02 -7.08 8.24
CA TYR A 50 -10.30 -5.95 7.35
C TYR A 50 -9.41 -4.72 7.58
N ARG A 51 -8.60 -4.68 8.65
CA ARG A 51 -7.62 -3.60 8.84
C ARG A 51 -6.54 -3.64 7.76
N PHE A 52 -6.11 -4.84 7.37
CA PHE A 52 -5.18 -5.04 6.26
C PHE A 52 -5.82 -4.65 4.93
N LEU A 53 -7.09 -5.02 4.70
CA LEU A 53 -7.82 -4.62 3.50
C LEU A 53 -7.89 -3.09 3.37
N ASN A 54 -8.27 -2.40 4.45
CA ASN A 54 -8.33 -0.94 4.47
C ASN A 54 -6.96 -0.30 4.15
N THR A 55 -5.89 -0.84 4.73
CA THR A 55 -4.52 -0.37 4.46
C THR A 55 -4.14 -0.58 2.99
N ALA A 56 -4.50 -1.73 2.41
CA ALA A 56 -4.26 -2.03 1.01
C ALA A 56 -4.99 -1.07 0.05
N LEU A 57 -6.26 -0.77 0.34
CA LEU A 57 -7.06 0.15 -0.46
C LEU A 57 -6.46 1.55 -0.50
N LYS A 58 -6.00 2.07 0.65
CA LYS A 58 -5.30 3.36 0.72
C LYS A 58 -4.04 3.39 -0.16
N LEU A 59 -3.25 2.32 -0.15
CA LEU A 59 -2.07 2.21 -1.01
C LEU A 59 -2.46 2.15 -2.48
N ASN A 60 -3.56 1.47 -2.84
CA ASN A 60 -4.06 1.42 -4.21
C ASN A 60 -4.57 2.78 -4.70
N ASP A 61 -5.22 3.56 -3.84
CA ASP A 61 -5.65 4.92 -4.17
C ASP A 61 -4.43 5.80 -4.45
N ARG A 62 -3.39 5.70 -3.61
CA ARG A 62 -2.13 6.41 -3.85
C ARG A 62 -1.43 5.98 -5.14
N LEU A 63 -1.36 4.67 -5.42
CA LEU A 63 -0.82 4.16 -6.68
C LEU A 63 -1.59 4.74 -7.87
N ARG A 64 -2.93 4.82 -7.77
CA ARG A 64 -3.77 5.40 -8.83
C ARG A 64 -3.45 6.87 -9.06
N GLU A 65 -3.30 7.68 -8.02
CA GLU A 65 -2.90 9.08 -8.14
C GLU A 65 -1.56 9.22 -8.88
N GLU A 66 -0.58 8.38 -8.54
CA GLU A 66 0.75 8.39 -9.16
C GLU A 66 0.70 8.02 -10.64
N TYR A 67 -0.05 6.97 -11.00
CA TYR A 67 -0.26 6.57 -12.40
C TYR A 67 -1.08 7.59 -13.20
N SER A 68 -2.10 8.21 -12.59
CA SER A 68 -2.89 9.27 -13.23
C SER A 68 -2.09 10.55 -13.45
N GLY A 69 -1.24 10.93 -12.48
CA GLY A 69 -0.33 12.06 -12.62
C GLY A 69 0.75 11.84 -13.68
N THR A 70 1.27 10.62 -13.82
CA THR A 70 2.21 10.28 -14.91
C THR A 70 1.54 10.26 -16.29
N ASN A 71 0.27 9.87 -16.38
CA ASN A 71 -0.47 9.92 -17.64
C ASN A 71 -0.74 11.36 -18.12
N GLN A 72 -1.02 12.30 -17.21
CA GLN A 72 -1.19 13.71 -17.59
C GLN A 72 0.08 14.34 -18.16
N LEU A 73 1.27 13.91 -17.71
CA LEU A 73 2.54 14.41 -18.25
C LEU A 73 2.88 13.87 -19.64
N ARG A 74 2.39 12.67 -19.99
CA ARG A 74 2.62 12.04 -21.30
C ARG A 74 1.72 12.56 -22.42
N GLU A 75 0.62 13.23 -22.09
CA GLU A 75 -0.30 13.83 -23.08
C GLU A 75 0.11 15.25 -23.51
N ILE A 76 1.19 15.81 -22.93
CA ILE A 76 1.68 17.17 -23.21
C ILE A 76 2.95 17.15 -24.11
N GLU A 77 3.50 15.97 -24.40
CA GLU A 77 4.61 15.77 -25.37
C GLU A 77 4.09 15.39 -26.76
#